data_AF-A0A537CPD0-F1
#
_entry.id   AF-A0A537CPD0-F1
#
_cell.length_a   1.000
_cell.length_b   1.000
_cell.length_c   1.000
_cell.angle_alpha   90.00
_cell.angle_beta   90.00
_cell.angle_gamma   90.00
#
_symmetry.space_group_name_H-M   'P 1'
#
loop_
_entity.id
_entity.type
_entity.pdbx_description
1 polymer ?
#
loop_
_entity_poly.entity_id
_entity_poly.type
_entity_poly.pdbx_seq_one_letter_code
_entity_poly.pdbx_strand_id
1 'polypeptide(L)'
;MKTQPYASLEPRLQRAGRDLEAQLESLFERCPDLWGFAVQDRDNELFVSDVGITPRLSAEQYGDIYEDITKTLAALLDERPEVCELLRARTFARVLH
;
A
#
# COMPACT_ATOMS: atom_id res chain seq x y z
N MET A 1 12.18 29.58 -19.72
CA MET A 1 12.13 28.20 -20.25
C MET A 1 12.07 27.27 -19.05
N LYS A 2 10.97 26.52 -18.90
CA LYS A 2 10.57 25.78 -17.68
C LYS A 2 11.61 24.73 -17.30
N THR A 3 12.22 24.86 -16.13
CA THR A 3 12.93 23.77 -15.46
C THR A 3 11.89 22.71 -15.13
N GLN A 4 11.91 21.61 -15.86
CA GLN A 4 11.02 20.48 -15.69
C GLN A 4 11.66 19.55 -14.64
N PRO A 5 11.21 19.55 -13.37
CA PRO A 5 11.79 18.71 -12.31
C PRO A 5 11.28 17.27 -12.39
N TYR A 6 10.37 16.98 -13.32
CA TYR A 6 9.59 15.74 -13.35
C TYR A 6 10.41 14.53 -13.82
N ALA A 7 11.36 14.72 -14.76
CA ALA A 7 12.11 13.61 -15.36
C ALA A 7 13.10 12.91 -14.41
N SER A 8 13.54 13.58 -13.33
CA SER A 8 14.48 13.01 -12.36
C SER A 8 13.80 12.27 -11.21
N LEU A 9 12.48 12.45 -11.01
CA LEU A 9 11.69 11.76 -9.98
C LEU A 9 11.18 10.40 -10.45
N GLU A 10 10.91 10.26 -11.75
CA GLU A 10 10.49 9.02 -12.42
C GLU A 10 11.31 7.77 -11.99
N PRO A 11 12.67 7.78 -11.99
CA PRO A 11 13.44 6.61 -11.59
C PRO A 11 13.45 6.33 -10.07
N ARG A 12 13.08 7.30 -9.23
CA ARG A 12 12.89 7.09 -7.79
C ARG A 12 11.51 6.52 -7.52
N LEU A 13 10.48 7.06 -8.16
CA LEU A 13 9.11 6.55 -8.13
C LEU A 13 9.02 5.12 -8.67
N GLN A 14 9.75 4.79 -9.74
CA GLN A 14 9.80 3.41 -10.26
C GLN A 14 10.43 2.44 -9.27
N ARG A 15 11.49 2.83 -8.56
CA ARG A 15 12.09 2.00 -7.51
C ARG A 15 11.16 1.86 -6.32
N ALA A 16 10.61 2.97 -5.83
CA ALA A 16 9.61 2.99 -4.77
C ALA A 16 8.38 2.13 -5.11
N GLY A 17 7.94 2.11 -6.38
CA GLY A 17 6.87 1.25 -6.86
C GLY A 17 7.23 -0.22 -6.79
N ARG A 18 8.44 -0.59 -7.22
CA ARG A 18 8.93 -1.98 -7.12
C ARG A 18 9.10 -2.44 -5.66
N ASP A 19 9.63 -1.57 -4.80
CA ASP A 19 9.76 -1.84 -3.36
C ASP A 19 8.37 -1.99 -2.72
N LEU A 20 7.41 -1.12 -3.08
CA LEU A 20 6.02 -1.21 -2.65
C LEU A 20 5.39 -2.54 -3.09
N GLU A 21 5.52 -2.90 -4.37
CA GLU A 21 4.98 -4.16 -4.90
C GLU A 21 5.57 -5.37 -4.16
N ALA A 22 6.88 -5.41 -3.92
CA ALA A 22 7.53 -6.49 -3.18
C ALA A 22 7.06 -6.59 -1.72
N GLN A 23 6.86 -5.45 -1.05
CA GLN A 23 6.33 -5.40 0.31
C GLN A 23 4.86 -5.82 0.38
N LEU A 24 4.05 -5.42 -0.61
CA LEU A 24 2.66 -5.84 -0.72
C LEU A 24 2.55 -7.34 -1.02
N GLU A 25 3.38 -7.89 -1.92
CA GLU A 25 3.44 -9.32 -2.15
C GLU A 25 3.78 -10.07 -0.86
N SER A 26 4.81 -9.63 -0.14
CA SER A 26 5.19 -10.21 1.15
C SER A 26 4.07 -10.14 2.18
N LEU A 27 3.30 -9.04 2.20
CA LEU A 27 2.13 -8.86 3.06
C LEU A 27 1.00 -9.84 2.68
N PHE A 28 0.67 -9.97 1.39
CA PHE A 28 -0.34 -10.93 0.93
C PHE A 28 0.09 -12.39 1.15
N GLU A 29 1.39 -12.69 1.13
CA GLU A 29 1.91 -14.02 1.50
C GLU A 29 1.80 -14.28 3.00
N ARG A 30 2.04 -13.27 3.85
CA ARG A 30 1.88 -13.36 5.31
C ARG A 30 0.41 -13.43 5.73
N CYS A 31 -0.48 -12.79 4.98
CA CYS A 31 -1.92 -12.71 5.25
C CYS A 31 -2.70 -13.36 4.10
N PRO A 32 -2.78 -14.70 4.02
CA PRO A 32 -3.47 -15.39 2.93
C PRO A 32 -4.98 -15.08 2.88
N ASP A 33 -5.56 -14.68 4.02
CA ASP A 33 -6.95 -14.27 4.14
C ASP A 33 -7.22 -12.87 3.57
N LEU A 34 -6.18 -12.06 3.32
CA LEU A 34 -6.28 -10.73 2.71
C LEU A 34 -6.30 -10.84 1.19
N TRP A 35 -7.38 -10.35 0.59
CA TRP A 35 -7.60 -10.37 -0.86
C TRP A 35 -7.33 -9.02 -1.51
N GLY A 36 -7.56 -7.94 -0.78
CA GLY A 36 -7.26 -6.61 -1.27
C GLY A 36 -7.69 -5.53 -0.29
N PHE A 37 -7.25 -4.32 -0.55
CA PHE A 37 -7.66 -3.13 0.16
C PHE A 37 -7.49 -1.90 -0.74
N ALA A 38 -8.34 -0.90 -0.52
CA ALA A 38 -8.19 0.42 -1.09
C ALA A 38 -7.45 1.35 -0.12
N VAL A 39 -6.66 2.28 -0.65
CA VAL A 39 -6.10 3.40 0.10
C VAL A 39 -6.79 4.65 -0.40
N GLN A 40 -7.61 5.23 0.47
CA GLN A 40 -8.19 6.55 0.26
C GLN A 40 -7.23 7.61 0.75
N ASP A 41 -7.26 8.76 0.10
CA ASP A 41 -6.62 9.96 0.59
C ASP A 41 -7.69 10.93 1.05
N ARG A 42 -7.64 11.30 2.33
CA ARG A 42 -8.51 12.32 2.91
C ARG A 42 -7.69 13.26 3.76
N ASP A 43 -7.88 14.55 3.55
CA ASP A 43 -7.22 15.59 4.36
C ASP A 43 -5.68 15.45 4.42
N ASN A 44 -5.08 14.94 3.33
CA ASN A 44 -3.64 14.68 3.21
C ASN A 44 -3.11 13.56 4.14
N GLU A 45 -4.01 12.67 4.58
CA GLU A 45 -3.73 11.43 5.29
C GLU A 45 -4.23 10.22 4.47
N LEU A 46 -3.46 9.14 4.51
CA LEU A 46 -3.78 7.89 3.83
C LEU A 46 -4.61 6.98 4.74
N PHE A 47 -5.78 6.59 4.27
CA PHE A 47 -6.72 5.72 4.99
C PHE A 47 -6.91 4.41 4.24
N VAL A 48 -6.61 3.29 4.90
CA VAL A 48 -6.95 1.97 4.39
C VAL A 48 -8.46 1.76 4.50
N SER A 49 -9.08 1.29 3.41
CA SER A 49 -10.51 1.13 3.23
C SER A 49 -10.78 -0.07 2.34
N ASP A 50 -12.04 -0.49 2.21
CA ASP A 50 -12.45 -1.56 1.27
C ASP A 50 -11.60 -2.84 1.41
N VAL A 51 -11.29 -3.21 2.66
CA VAL A 51 -10.44 -4.38 2.94
C VAL A 51 -11.24 -5.65 2.66
N GLY A 52 -10.93 -6.30 1.54
CA GLY A 52 -11.47 -7.60 1.16
C GLY A 52 -10.74 -8.71 1.91
N ILE A 53 -11.44 -9.38 2.83
CA ILE A 53 -10.92 -10.53 3.59
C ILE A 53 -11.84 -11.73 3.38
N THR A 54 -11.26 -12.89 3.06
CA THR A 54 -11.99 -14.17 3.03
C THR A 54 -11.06 -15.35 3.34
N PRO A 55 -11.48 -16.30 4.20
CA PRO A 55 -12.79 -16.43 4.87
C PRO A 55 -13.08 -15.34 5.91
N ARG A 56 -14.36 -15.20 6.32
CA ARG A 56 -14.79 -14.15 7.25
C ARG A 56 -14.10 -14.33 8.61
N LEU A 57 -13.22 -13.40 8.96
CA LEU A 57 -12.46 -13.42 10.20
C LEU A 57 -13.21 -12.75 11.36
N SER A 58 -12.77 -13.05 12.58
CA SER A 58 -13.21 -12.33 13.79
C SER A 58 -12.65 -10.89 13.81
N ALA A 59 -13.28 -10.02 14.61
CA ALA A 59 -12.84 -8.62 14.74
C ALA A 59 -11.37 -8.48 15.21
N GLU A 60 -10.91 -9.39 16.07
CA GLU A 60 -9.52 -9.45 16.55
C GLU A 60 -8.55 -9.72 15.40
N GLN A 61 -8.81 -10.77 14.62
CA GLN A 61 -8.00 -11.14 13.45
C GLN A 61 -8.02 -10.07 12.35
N TYR A 62 -9.18 -9.42 12.16
CA TYR A 62 -9.25 -8.25 11.27
C TYR A 62 -8.35 -7.12 11.78
N GLY A 63 -8.36 -6.85 13.08
CA GLY A 63 -7.50 -5.87 13.72
C GLY A 63 -6.02 -6.17 13.51
N ASP A 64 -5.62 -7.43 13.67
CA ASP A 64 -4.24 -7.88 13.45
C ASP A 64 -3.81 -7.64 12.00
N ILE A 65 -4.63 -8.04 11.01
CA ILE A 65 -4.34 -7.82 9.58
C ILE A 65 -4.30 -6.32 9.26
N TYR A 66 -5.26 -5.56 9.76
CA TYR A 66 -5.32 -4.11 9.54
C TYR A 66 -4.09 -3.41 10.13
N GLU A 67 -3.66 -3.82 11.33
CA GLU A 67 -2.45 -3.33 11.95
C GLU A 67 -1.22 -3.69 11.13
N ASP A 68 -1.13 -4.92 10.59
CA ASP A 68 -0.02 -5.36 9.76
C ASP A 68 0.07 -4.58 8.43
N ILE A 69 -1.07 -4.34 7.77
CA ILE A 69 -1.17 -3.47 6.59
C ILE A 69 -0.64 -2.08 6.95
N THR A 70 -1.18 -1.50 8.03
CA THR A 70 -0.86 -0.11 8.43
C THR A 70 0.62 0.03 8.80
N LYS A 71 1.19 -0.94 9.54
CA LYS A 71 2.62 -0.97 9.89
C LYS A 71 3.50 -1.10 8.66
N THR A 72 3.15 -1.97 7.72
CA THR A 72 3.90 -2.17 6.48
C THR A 72 3.91 -0.89 5.64
N LEU A 73 2.74 -0.25 5.48
CA LEU A 73 2.63 1.03 4.76
C LEU A 73 3.37 2.16 5.47
N ALA A 74 3.29 2.25 6.81
CA ALA A 74 3.98 3.27 7.58
C ALA A 74 5.51 3.13 7.50
N ALA A 75 6.04 1.89 7.58
CA ALA A 75 7.46 1.64 7.42
C ALA A 75 7.96 2.01 6.00
N LEU A 76 7.18 1.67 4.97
CA LEU A 76 7.45 2.09 3.59
C LEU A 76 7.49 3.61 3.43
N LEU A 77 6.53 4.32 4.04
CA LEU A 77 6.45 5.79 3.98
C LEU A 77 7.61 6.47 4.71
N ASP A 78 8.06 5.89 5.84
CA ASP A 78 9.22 6.37 6.61
C ASP A 78 10.53 6.21 5.80
N GLU A 79 10.72 5.06 5.16
CA GLU A 79 11.91 4.81 4.32
C GLU A 79 11.87 5.56 2.97
N ARG A 80 10.67 5.74 2.41
CA ARG A 80 10.41 6.24 1.06
C ARG A 80 9.12 7.09 1.04
N PRO A 81 9.19 8.39 1.34
CA PRO A 81 8.01 9.25 1.29
C PRO A 81 7.41 9.34 -0.12
N GLU A 82 8.17 9.02 -1.17
CA GLU A 82 7.67 8.95 -2.55
C GLU A 82 6.59 7.88 -2.76
N VAL A 83 6.54 6.86 -1.91
CA VAL A 83 5.51 5.82 -1.93
C VAL A 83 4.13 6.40 -1.62
N CYS A 84 4.06 7.52 -0.90
CA CYS A 84 2.80 8.20 -0.59
C CYS A 84 2.01 8.53 -1.86
N GLU A 85 2.69 9.08 -2.89
CA GLU A 85 2.09 9.41 -4.19
C GLU A 85 1.61 8.16 -4.94
N LEU A 86 2.23 7.00 -4.69
CA LEU A 86 1.86 5.72 -5.32
C LEU A 86 0.69 5.03 -4.60
N LEU A 87 0.55 5.25 -3.29
CA LEU A 87 -0.55 4.73 -2.47
C LEU A 87 -1.81 5.58 -2.61
N ARG A 88 -1.66 6.90 -2.79
CA ARG A 88 -2.76 7.86 -2.83
C ARG A 88 -3.84 7.44 -3.83
N ALA A 89 -5.07 7.24 -3.34
CA ALA A 89 -6.24 6.89 -4.15
C ALA A 89 -6.07 5.63 -5.03
N ARG A 90 -5.28 4.65 -4.58
CA ARG A 90 -5.11 3.36 -5.27
C ARG A 90 -5.79 2.21 -4.55
N THR A 91 -6.16 1.20 -5.34
CA THR A 91 -6.63 -0.09 -4.83
C THR A 91 -5.57 -1.15 -5.10
N PHE A 92 -5.27 -1.94 -4.08
CA PHE A 92 -4.32 -3.04 -4.13
C PHE A 92 -5.08 -4.33 -3.92
N ALA A 93 -5.02 -5.23 -4.88
CA ALA A 93 -5.68 -6.53 -4.81
C ALA A 93 -4.68 -7.62 -5.19
N ARG A 94 -4.81 -8.76 -4.53
CA ARG A 94 -4.06 -9.96 -4.87
C ARG A 94 -4.50 -10.44 -6.24
N VAL A 95 -3.53 -10.71 -7.11
CA VAL A 95 -3.79 -11.38 -8.39
C VAL A 95 -4.00 -12.87 -8.10
N LEU A 96 -5.21 -13.37 -8.38
CA LEU A 96 -5.45 -14.80 -8.49
C LEU A 96 -4.82 -15.27 -9.81
N HIS A 97 -3.71 -16.00 -9.71
CA HIS A 97 -3.13 -16.74 -10.84
C HIS A 97 -3.89 -18.04 -11.10
#